data_AF-T0HBP3-F1
#
_entry.id   AF-T0HBP3-F1
#
_cell.length_a   1.000
_cell.length_b   1.000
_cell.length_c   1.000
_cell.angle_alpha   90.00
_cell.angle_beta   90.00
_cell.angle_gamma   90.00
#
_symmetry.space_group_name_H-M   'P 1'
#
loop_
_entity.id
_entity.type
_entity.pdbx_description
1 polymer ?
#
loop_
_entity_poly.entity_id
_entity_poly.type
_entity_poly.pdbx_seq_one_letter_code
_entity_poly.pdbx_strand_id
1 'polypeptide(L)'
;MFPDVLCRTNIKLRHRGRVLTDVDLAAFDPIYGDLMLFQLKHQDTPGPDLKAENSRMPRFLRECTEWLDVVADWLGTADETTLRNAFRLPRGAKISRVRKLIVARHHAYPLAGTSIDENTAYATWMQFYNAGQVMIARQGNLRSMNGLYAILREHVVRAPVRHHHEVQPKRFRLHDLEYEIVQRKN
;
A
#
# COMPACT_ATOMS: atom_id res chain seq x y z
N MET A 1 16.67 -1.28 7.75
CA MET A 1 16.65 0.07 7.14
C MET A 1 17.51 0.02 5.89
N PHE A 2 17.00 0.41 4.72
CA PHE A 2 17.79 0.44 3.49
C PHE A 2 18.89 1.51 3.65
N PRO A 3 20.19 1.15 3.57
CA PRO A 3 21.27 2.06 3.96
C PRO A 3 21.35 3.31 3.08
N ASP A 4 21.03 3.21 1.79
CA ASP A 4 21.26 4.28 0.81
C ASP A 4 19.97 4.91 0.25
N VAL A 5 18.81 4.60 0.84
CA VAL A 5 17.52 5.11 0.33
C VAL A 5 17.34 6.58 0.71
N LEU A 6 17.08 7.41 -0.30
CA LEU A 6 16.77 8.83 -0.14
C LEU A 6 15.27 9.01 0.06
N CYS A 7 14.88 9.55 1.21
CA CYS A 7 13.48 9.85 1.52
C CYS A 7 13.17 11.35 1.37
N ARG A 8 11.98 11.66 0.86
CA ARG A 8 11.39 13.01 0.80
C ARG A 8 9.94 12.94 1.20
N THR A 9 9.45 13.93 1.93
CA THR A 9 8.06 13.97 2.38
C THR A 9 7.33 15.18 1.83
N ASN A 10 5.99 15.13 1.86
CA ASN A 10 5.09 16.24 1.52
C ASN A 10 5.40 16.86 0.15
N ILE A 11 5.52 16.01 -0.86
CA ILE A 11 5.86 16.41 -2.23
C ILE A 11 4.58 16.77 -2.97
N LYS A 12 4.55 17.95 -3.61
CA LYS A 12 3.40 18.38 -4.41
C LYS A 12 3.67 18.11 -5.88
N LEU A 13 2.85 17.26 -6.50
CA LEU A 13 2.89 17.05 -7.94
C LEU A 13 2.20 18.23 -8.62
N ARG A 14 2.87 18.81 -9.62
CA ARG A 14 2.42 20.01 -10.29
C ARG A 14 2.44 19.82 -11.80
N HIS A 15 1.45 20.42 -12.46
CA HIS A 15 1.43 20.56 -13.90
C HIS A 15 1.02 22.00 -14.24
N ARG A 16 1.82 22.69 -15.06
CA ARG A 16 1.59 24.10 -15.46
C ARG A 16 1.31 25.02 -14.26
N GLY A 17 2.08 24.88 -13.18
CA GLY A 17 1.98 25.69 -11.96
C GLY A 17 0.89 25.26 -10.98
N ARG A 18 -0.13 24.53 -11.41
CA ARG A 18 -1.22 24.01 -10.55
C ARG A 18 -0.78 22.77 -9.78
N VAL A 19 -1.13 22.68 -8.50
CA VAL A 19 -1.00 21.45 -7.71
C VAL A 19 -2.09 20.48 -8.12
N LEU A 20 -1.71 19.27 -8.52
CA LEU A 20 -2.64 18.20 -8.87
C LEU A 20 -2.97 17.34 -7.65
N THR A 21 -1.93 16.89 -6.95
CA THR A 21 -2.03 16.06 -5.75
C THR A 21 -0.73 16.15 -4.96
N ASP A 22 -0.71 15.55 -3.78
CA ASP A 22 0.48 15.37 -2.95
C ASP A 22 0.89 13.90 -2.86
N VAL A 23 2.16 13.70 -2.49
CA VAL A 23 2.77 12.41 -2.18
C VAL A 23 3.37 12.56 -0.79
N ASP A 24 2.83 11.80 0.18
CA ASP A 24 3.21 11.89 1.59
C ASP A 24 4.68 11.57 1.80
N LEU A 25 5.17 10.53 1.11
CA LEU A 25 6.57 10.09 1.14
C LEU A 25 6.99 9.59 -0.24
N ALA A 26 8.19 9.95 -0.68
CA ALA A 26 8.88 9.30 -1.78
C ALA A 26 10.18 8.71 -1.25
N ALA A 27 10.44 7.45 -1.56
CA ALA A 27 11.69 6.76 -1.27
C ALA A 27 12.38 6.43 -2.60
N PHE A 28 13.67 6.76 -2.71
CA PHE A 28 14.46 6.48 -3.90
C PHE A 28 15.65 5.59 -3.54
N ASP A 29 15.79 4.47 -4.24
CA ASP A 29 16.92 3.55 -4.15
C ASP A 29 17.90 3.87 -5.28
N PRO A 30 19.03 4.53 -4.99
CA PRO A 30 19.99 4.94 -6.01
C PRO A 30 20.74 3.77 -6.64
N ILE A 31 20.78 2.60 -5.99
CA ILE A 31 21.51 1.42 -6.49
C ILE A 31 20.79 0.85 -7.70
N TYR A 32 19.46 0.72 -7.61
CA TYR A 32 18.63 0.09 -8.65
C TYR A 32 17.79 1.08 -9.46
N GLY A 33 17.76 2.35 -9.04
CA GLY A 33 16.94 3.40 -9.65
C GLY A 33 15.44 3.21 -9.40
N ASP A 34 15.06 2.57 -8.29
CA ASP A 34 13.66 2.45 -7.88
C ASP A 34 13.19 3.75 -7.23
N LEU A 35 12.08 4.30 -7.68
CA LEU A 35 11.37 5.37 -7.00
C LEU A 35 10.01 4.86 -6.51
N MET A 36 9.78 4.85 -5.20
CA MET A 36 8.52 4.42 -4.60
C MET A 36 7.79 5.62 -4.01
N LEU A 37 6.55 5.83 -4.45
CA LEU A 37 5.66 6.92 -4.06
C LEU A 37 4.63 6.38 -3.08
N PHE A 38 4.49 7.02 -1.93
CA PHE A 38 3.64 6.58 -0.85
C PHE A 38 2.51 7.57 -0.62
N GLN A 39 1.30 7.04 -0.50
CA GLN A 39 0.18 7.73 0.11
C GLN A 39 -0.14 7.06 1.45
N LEU A 40 -0.02 7.80 2.54
CA LEU A 40 -0.41 7.40 3.87
C LEU A 40 -1.88 7.77 4.09
N LYS A 41 -2.70 6.78 4.39
CA LYS A 41 -4.11 6.99 4.70
C LYS A 41 -4.35 6.70 6.17
N HIS A 42 -4.39 7.77 6.95
CA HIS A 42 -4.82 7.72 8.33
C HIS A 42 -6.35 7.62 8.36
N GLN A 43 -6.86 6.46 8.74
CA GLN A 43 -8.30 6.24 8.95
C GLN A 43 -8.61 6.49 10.41
N ASP A 44 -9.70 7.21 10.70
CA ASP A 44 -10.22 7.31 12.07
C ASP A 44 -10.64 5.93 12.58
N THR A 45 -10.39 5.69 13.86
CA THR A 45 -10.80 4.45 14.52
C THR A 45 -12.32 4.26 14.32
N PRO A 46 -12.77 3.05 13.99
CA PRO A 46 -14.19 2.79 13.89
C PRO A 46 -14.84 3.03 15.25
N GLY A 47 -15.84 3.93 15.29
CA GLY A 47 -16.73 4.05 16.45
C GLY A 47 -17.81 2.98 16.40
N PRO A 48 -18.67 2.86 17.42
CA PRO A 48 -19.75 1.86 17.46
C PRO A 48 -20.82 2.07 16.37
N ASP A 49 -20.76 3.15 15.59
CA ASP A 49 -21.72 3.45 14.53
C ASP A 49 -21.35 2.76 13.21
N LEU A 50 -22.02 1.63 12.97
CA LEU A 50 -21.92 0.85 11.73
C LEU A 50 -22.33 1.68 10.48
N LYS A 51 -23.16 2.72 10.61
CA LYS A 51 -23.48 3.61 9.47
C LYS A 51 -22.28 4.48 9.09
N ALA A 52 -21.50 4.91 10.07
CA ALA A 52 -20.27 5.65 9.82
C ALA A 52 -19.22 4.76 9.13
N GLU A 53 -19.11 3.48 9.49
CA GLU A 53 -18.23 2.53 8.79
C GLU A 53 -18.62 2.34 7.32
N ASN A 54 -19.92 2.17 7.04
CA ASN A 54 -20.44 1.94 5.68
C ASN A 54 -20.19 3.11 4.71
N SER A 55 -20.08 4.35 5.21
CA SER A 55 -19.76 5.51 4.37
C SER A 55 -18.25 5.79 4.25
N ARG A 56 -17.45 5.36 5.23
CA ARG A 56 -15.99 5.56 5.25
C ARG A 56 -15.26 4.70 4.22
N MET A 57 -15.69 3.46 4.01
CA MET A 57 -15.00 2.54 3.08
C MET A 57 -15.13 2.97 1.61
N PRO A 58 -16.32 3.32 1.08
CA PRO A 58 -16.45 3.86 -0.28
C PRO A 58 -15.69 5.17 -0.46
N ARG A 59 -15.67 6.04 0.56
CA ARG A 59 -14.89 7.28 0.54
C ARG A 59 -13.39 7.00 0.47
N PHE A 60 -12.88 6.13 1.34
CA PHE A 60 -11.48 5.72 1.31
C PHE A 60 -11.09 5.16 -0.05
N LEU A 61 -11.92 4.26 -0.60
CA LEU A 61 -11.68 3.67 -1.90
C LEU A 61 -11.57 4.74 -2.99
N ARG A 62 -12.56 5.65 -3.04
CA ARG A 62 -12.59 6.76 -3.99
C ARG A 62 -11.36 7.65 -3.88
N GLU A 63 -10.99 8.07 -2.67
CA GLU A 63 -9.82 8.92 -2.48
C GLU A 63 -8.51 8.23 -2.89
N CYS A 64 -8.43 6.91 -2.71
CA CYS A 64 -7.27 6.12 -3.15
C CYS A 64 -7.22 5.99 -4.67
N THR A 65 -8.34 5.69 -5.32
CA THR A 65 -8.39 5.58 -6.79
C THR A 65 -8.15 6.92 -7.47
N GLU A 66 -8.77 8.00 -6.97
CA GLU A 66 -8.53 9.36 -7.47
C GLU A 66 -7.05 9.74 -7.37
N TRP A 67 -6.39 9.41 -6.25
CA TRP A 67 -4.95 9.63 -6.11
C TRP A 67 -4.13 8.81 -7.12
N LEU A 68 -4.43 7.52 -7.28
CA LEU A 68 -3.73 6.64 -8.21
C LEU A 68 -3.84 7.13 -9.66
N ASP A 69 -5.03 7.56 -10.07
CA ASP A 69 -5.31 8.07 -11.40
C ASP A 69 -4.56 9.38 -11.65
N VAL A 70 -4.64 10.35 -10.73
CA VAL A 70 -3.93 11.63 -10.85
C VAL A 70 -2.40 11.43 -10.90
N VAL A 71 -1.87 10.51 -10.10
CA VAL A 71 -0.43 10.19 -10.14
C VAL A 71 -0.06 9.49 -11.45
N ALA A 72 -0.88 8.56 -11.93
CA ALA A 72 -0.63 7.86 -13.19
C ALA A 72 -0.60 8.84 -14.38
N ASP A 73 -1.58 9.74 -14.45
CA ASP A 73 -1.66 10.78 -15.48
C ASP A 73 -0.45 11.72 -15.40
N TRP A 74 -0.08 12.17 -14.19
CA TRP A 74 1.09 13.02 -14.02
C TRP A 74 2.38 12.32 -14.46
N LEU A 75 2.57 11.05 -14.08
CA LEU A 75 3.72 10.24 -14.51
C LEU A 75 3.76 10.05 -16.02
N GLY A 76 2.60 9.90 -16.68
CA GLY A 76 2.51 9.79 -18.14
C GLY A 76 2.93 11.05 -18.91
N THR A 77 2.96 12.20 -18.23
CA THR A 77 3.38 13.49 -18.82
C THR A 77 4.76 13.98 -18.34
N ALA A 78 5.29 13.41 -17.27
CA ALA A 78 6.53 13.85 -16.65
C ALA A 78 7.75 13.24 -17.37
N ASP A 79 8.66 14.10 -17.83
CA ASP A 79 9.98 13.65 -18.29
C ASP A 79 10.92 13.38 -17.10
N GLU A 80 12.08 12.78 -17.37
CA GLU A 80 13.06 12.43 -16.33
C GLU A 80 13.54 13.67 -15.55
N THR A 81 13.62 14.83 -16.20
CA THR A 81 13.99 16.09 -15.53
C THR A 81 12.91 16.54 -14.55
N THR A 82 11.64 16.47 -14.97
CA THR A 82 10.47 16.79 -14.13
C THR A 82 10.39 15.85 -12.94
N LEU A 83 10.59 14.54 -13.14
CA LEU A 83 10.64 13.56 -12.06
C LEU A 83 11.74 13.89 -11.05
N ARG A 84 12.99 14.04 -11.50
CA ARG A 84 14.11 14.35 -10.60
C ARG A 84 13.89 15.64 -9.82
N ASN A 85 13.36 16.67 -10.47
CA ASN A 85 13.08 17.95 -9.83
C ASN A 85 11.95 17.84 -8.79
N ALA A 86 10.84 17.20 -9.15
CA ALA A 86 9.69 17.00 -8.26
C ALA A 86 10.09 16.25 -6.98
N PHE A 87 10.88 15.19 -7.14
CA PHE A 87 11.33 14.33 -6.03
C PHE A 87 12.67 14.76 -5.43
N ARG A 88 13.23 15.91 -5.85
CA ARG A 88 14.49 16.47 -5.33
C ARG A 88 15.63 15.44 -5.28
N LEU A 89 15.76 14.69 -6.37
CA LEU A 89 16.77 13.65 -6.54
C LEU A 89 18.13 14.28 -6.92
N PRO A 90 19.26 13.63 -6.58
CA PRO A 90 20.58 14.09 -6.97
C PRO A 90 20.72 14.28 -8.49
N ARG A 91 21.61 15.20 -8.90
CA ARG A 91 21.93 15.38 -10.32
C ARG A 91 22.51 14.06 -10.88
N GLY A 92 22.02 13.65 -12.05
CA GLY A 92 22.43 12.40 -12.69
C GLY A 92 21.80 11.13 -12.11
N ALA A 93 20.93 11.22 -11.10
CA ALA A 93 20.18 10.06 -10.61
C ALA A 93 19.29 9.50 -11.73
N LYS A 94 19.48 8.23 -12.09
CA LYS A 94 18.69 7.54 -13.10
C LYS A 94 17.49 6.86 -12.44
N ILE A 95 16.29 7.17 -12.94
CA ILE A 95 15.06 6.53 -12.48
C ILE A 95 14.75 5.37 -13.44
N SER A 96 14.91 4.14 -12.97
CA SER A 96 14.64 2.93 -13.75
C SER A 96 13.19 2.48 -13.67
N ARG A 97 12.52 2.74 -12.54
CA ARG A 97 11.11 2.40 -12.35
C ARG A 97 10.44 3.24 -11.27
N VAL A 98 9.16 3.50 -11.44
CA VAL A 98 8.32 4.22 -10.48
C VAL A 98 7.21 3.29 -9.99
N ARG A 99 7.00 3.22 -8.68
CA ARG A 99 5.97 2.39 -8.05
C ARG A 99 5.14 3.21 -7.08
N LYS A 100 3.89 2.84 -6.91
CA LYS A 100 2.91 3.47 -6.02
C LYS A 100 2.57 2.53 -4.88
N LEU A 101 2.52 3.05 -3.66
CA LEU A 101 2.13 2.30 -2.48
C LEU A 101 1.14 3.09 -1.64
N ILE A 102 -0.03 2.52 -1.40
CA ILE A 102 -0.98 3.05 -0.42
C ILE A 102 -0.78 2.32 0.91
N VAL A 103 -0.53 3.06 1.97
CA VAL A 103 -0.30 2.52 3.31
C VAL A 103 -1.41 3.02 4.25
N ALA A 104 -2.41 2.18 4.46
CA ALA A 104 -3.58 2.49 5.31
C ALA A 104 -3.33 2.11 6.77
N ARG A 105 -3.93 2.82 7.72
CA ARG A 105 -3.78 2.48 9.15
C ARG A 105 -4.43 1.14 9.50
N HIS A 106 -5.70 0.94 9.14
CA HIS A 106 -6.51 -0.19 9.61
C HIS A 106 -7.01 -1.10 8.48
N HIS A 107 -7.54 -0.52 7.40
CA HIS A 107 -8.19 -1.27 6.32
C HIS A 107 -7.60 -0.88 4.97
N ALA A 108 -7.05 -1.86 4.26
CA ALA A 108 -6.65 -1.72 2.86
C ALA A 108 -7.46 -2.65 1.92
N TYR A 109 -8.27 -3.55 2.48
CA TYR A 109 -9.04 -4.54 1.72
C TYR A 109 -10.01 -3.95 0.68
N PRO A 110 -10.58 -2.72 0.82
CA PRO A 110 -11.44 -2.18 -0.23
C PRO A 110 -10.73 -2.07 -1.58
N LEU A 111 -9.39 -1.98 -1.59
CA LEU A 111 -8.58 -1.95 -2.80
C LEU A 111 -8.38 -3.34 -3.45
N ALA A 112 -8.72 -4.43 -2.76
CA ALA A 112 -8.57 -5.79 -3.28
C ALA A 112 -9.56 -6.13 -4.41
N GLY A 113 -10.68 -5.40 -4.49
CA GLY A 113 -11.70 -5.56 -5.53
C GLY A 113 -11.56 -4.58 -6.70
N THR A 114 -10.52 -3.74 -6.71
CA THR A 114 -10.34 -2.69 -7.72
C THR A 114 -9.24 -3.07 -8.70
N SER A 115 -9.41 -2.67 -9.96
CA SER A 115 -8.34 -2.78 -10.95
C SER A 115 -7.19 -1.85 -10.56
N ILE A 116 -6.14 -2.42 -9.99
CA ILE A 116 -4.90 -1.71 -9.68
C ILE A 116 -3.80 -2.19 -10.62
N ASP A 117 -3.05 -1.24 -11.18
CA ASP A 117 -1.97 -1.56 -12.12
C ASP A 117 -0.83 -2.37 -11.46
N GLU A 118 0.04 -2.93 -12.29
CA GLU A 118 1.16 -3.77 -11.86
C GLU A 118 2.23 -3.03 -11.04
N ASN A 119 2.27 -1.70 -11.15
CA ASN A 119 3.18 -0.79 -10.45
C ASN A 119 2.54 -0.17 -9.21
N THR A 120 1.36 -0.66 -8.82
CA THR A 120 0.65 -0.28 -7.59
C THR A 120 0.56 -1.45 -6.60
N ALA A 121 0.90 -1.15 -5.35
CA ALA A 121 0.60 -2.00 -4.21
C ALA A 121 -0.17 -1.24 -3.13
N TYR A 122 -0.77 -1.98 -2.20
CA TYR A 122 -1.38 -1.42 -1.00
C TYR A 122 -1.11 -2.32 0.19
N ALA A 123 -1.17 -1.76 1.38
CA ALA A 123 -1.02 -2.50 2.63
C ALA A 123 -1.63 -1.73 3.80
N THR A 124 -1.96 -2.45 4.88
CA THR A 124 -2.06 -1.83 6.20
C THR A 124 -0.67 -1.56 6.77
N TRP A 125 -0.57 -0.72 7.81
CA TRP A 125 0.71 -0.48 8.51
C TRP A 125 1.36 -1.79 9.00
N MET A 126 0.55 -2.70 9.55
CA MET A 126 1.04 -3.99 10.01
C MET A 126 1.50 -4.89 8.85
N GLN A 127 0.76 -4.92 7.74
CA GLN A 127 1.18 -5.66 6.54
C GLN A 127 2.48 -5.11 5.95
N PHE A 128 2.62 -3.78 5.90
CA PHE A 128 3.83 -3.12 5.43
C PHE A 128 5.04 -3.45 6.33
N TYR A 129 4.88 -3.33 7.65
CA TYR A 129 5.91 -3.69 8.60
C TYR A 129 6.33 -5.17 8.44
N ASN A 130 5.36 -6.08 8.39
CA ASN A 130 5.60 -7.50 8.24
C ASN A 130 6.31 -7.84 6.92
N ALA A 131 5.93 -7.19 5.81
CA ALA A 131 6.63 -7.35 4.54
C ALA A 131 8.10 -6.92 4.64
N GLY A 132 8.38 -5.83 5.39
CA GLY A 132 9.74 -5.42 5.72
C GLY A 132 10.51 -6.48 6.52
N GLN A 133 9.89 -7.11 7.52
CA GLN A 133 10.51 -8.19 8.30
C GLN A 133 10.78 -9.43 7.43
N VAL A 134 9.82 -9.84 6.61
CA VAL A 134 9.98 -10.96 5.68
C VAL A 134 11.12 -10.68 4.68
N MET A 135 11.21 -9.47 4.15
CA MET A 135 12.30 -9.07 3.26
C MET A 135 13.65 -9.18 3.96
N ILE A 136 13.77 -8.67 5.19
CA ILE A 136 15.01 -8.74 5.97
C ILE A 136 15.41 -10.21 6.19
N ALA A 137 14.47 -11.07 6.56
CA ALA A 137 14.72 -12.50 6.78
C ALA A 137 15.13 -13.23 5.49
N ARG A 138 14.51 -12.91 4.34
CA ARG A 138 14.79 -13.59 3.06
C ARG A 138 16.04 -13.08 2.35
N GLN A 139 16.31 -11.78 2.40
CA GLN A 139 17.31 -11.13 1.54
C GLN A 139 18.52 -10.61 2.30
N GLY A 140 18.43 -10.43 3.63
CA GLY A 140 19.54 -9.91 4.44
C GLY A 140 20.09 -8.59 3.88
N ASN A 141 21.34 -8.64 3.40
CA ASN A 141 22.05 -7.49 2.82
C ASN A 141 21.64 -7.18 1.37
N LEU A 142 20.98 -8.09 0.65
CA LEU A 142 20.50 -7.90 -0.73
C LEU A 142 19.11 -7.25 -0.79
N ARG A 143 18.64 -6.69 0.33
CA ARG A 143 17.33 -6.03 0.41
C ARG A 143 17.27 -4.82 -0.52
N SER A 144 16.22 -4.78 -1.35
CA SER A 144 15.94 -3.67 -2.26
C SER A 144 14.50 -3.20 -2.13
N MET A 145 14.22 -1.95 -2.51
CA MET A 145 12.82 -1.48 -2.55
C MET A 145 11.97 -2.33 -3.50
N ASN A 146 12.56 -2.81 -4.60
CA ASN A 146 11.92 -3.76 -5.49
C ASN A 146 11.53 -5.06 -4.77
N GLY A 147 12.41 -5.60 -3.92
CA GLY A 147 12.16 -6.79 -3.10
C GLY A 147 10.99 -6.60 -2.12
N LEU A 148 10.95 -5.47 -1.41
CA LEU A 148 9.83 -5.12 -0.53
C LEU A 148 8.51 -5.07 -1.30
N TYR A 149 8.50 -4.40 -2.45
CA TYR A 149 7.31 -4.30 -3.29
C TYR A 149 6.84 -5.66 -3.81
N ALA A 150 7.78 -6.53 -4.22
CA ALA A 150 7.44 -7.87 -4.68
C ALA A 150 6.74 -8.68 -3.57
N ILE A 151 7.26 -8.62 -2.34
CA ILE A 151 6.66 -9.27 -1.15
C ILE A 151 5.25 -8.72 -0.89
N LEU A 152 5.05 -7.39 -0.98
CA LEU A 152 3.74 -6.77 -0.82
C LEU A 152 2.76 -7.24 -1.91
N ARG A 153 3.19 -7.26 -3.17
CA ARG A 153 2.36 -7.72 -4.28
C ARG A 153 1.97 -9.18 -4.13
N GLU A 154 2.92 -10.03 -3.75
CA GLU A 154 2.70 -11.47 -3.58
C GLU A 154 1.79 -11.78 -2.40
N HIS A 155 2.09 -11.22 -1.22
CA HIS A 155 1.47 -11.67 0.03
C HIS A 155 0.33 -10.77 0.53
N VAL A 156 0.12 -9.60 -0.07
CA VAL A 156 -0.98 -8.69 0.30
C VAL A 156 -1.93 -8.49 -0.87
N VAL A 157 -1.41 -8.03 -2.01
CA VAL A 157 -2.25 -7.62 -3.13
C VAL A 157 -2.85 -8.78 -3.90
N ARG A 158 -2.02 -9.77 -4.23
CA ARG A 158 -2.44 -11.00 -4.93
C ARG A 158 -2.84 -12.12 -3.97
N ALA A 159 -2.76 -11.86 -2.66
CA ALA A 159 -3.25 -12.84 -1.70
C ALA A 159 -4.72 -13.09 -2.02
N PRO A 160 -5.15 -14.36 -2.11
CA PRO A 160 -6.55 -14.66 -2.32
C PRO A 160 -7.35 -13.92 -1.26
N VAL A 161 -8.39 -13.20 -1.68
CA VAL A 161 -9.31 -12.55 -0.76
C VAL A 161 -9.77 -13.65 0.18
N ARG A 162 -9.33 -13.58 1.43
CA ARG A 162 -9.88 -14.41 2.48
C ARG A 162 -11.30 -13.87 2.68
N HIS A 163 -12.23 -14.30 1.83
CA HIS A 163 -13.60 -14.41 2.26
C HIS A 163 -13.54 -15.15 3.59
N HIS A 164 -14.36 -14.75 4.57
CA HIS A 164 -14.64 -15.63 5.69
C HIS A 164 -14.97 -16.99 5.09
N HIS A 165 -14.01 -17.92 5.09
CA HIS A 165 -14.30 -19.30 4.76
C HIS A 165 -15.38 -19.68 5.74
N GLU A 166 -16.49 -20.25 5.24
CA GLU A 166 -17.45 -20.91 6.11
C GLU A 166 -16.65 -21.84 7.00
N VAL A 167 -16.49 -21.46 8.26
CA VAL A 167 -15.74 -22.27 9.20
C VAL A 167 -16.65 -23.45 9.44
N GLN A 168 -16.23 -24.64 8.99
CA GLN A 168 -16.97 -25.85 9.33
C GLN A 168 -17.14 -25.91 10.85
N PRO A 169 -18.33 -26.30 11.34
CA PRO A 169 -18.62 -26.31 12.76
C PRO A 169 -17.50 -27.01 13.52
N LYS A 170 -16.84 -26.28 14.42
CA LYS A 170 -15.82 -26.87 15.27
C LYS A 170 -16.50 -27.40 16.52
N ARG A 171 -16.36 -28.70 16.73
CA ARG A 171 -16.81 -29.37 17.95
C ARG A 171 -15.66 -29.47 18.94
N PHE A 172 -15.92 -29.07 20.18
CA PHE A 172 -14.98 -29.17 21.28
C PHE A 172 -15.65 -29.99 22.38
N ARG A 173 -14.88 -30.90 22.99
CA ARG A 173 -15.32 -31.64 24.16
C ARG A 173 -14.45 -31.25 25.35
N LEU A 174 -15.08 -30.67 26.36
CA LEU A 174 -14.44 -30.37 27.64
C LEU A 174 -15.11 -31.22 28.71
N HIS A 175 -14.43 -32.32 29.09
CA HIS A 175 -14.95 -33.34 30.00
C HIS A 175 -16.28 -33.93 29.47
N ASP A 176 -17.39 -33.69 30.16
CA ASP A 176 -18.72 -34.20 29.82
C ASP A 176 -19.56 -33.20 29.00
N LEU A 177 -18.98 -32.06 28.62
CA LEU A 177 -19.64 -31.02 27.85
C LEU A 177 -19.14 -30.99 26.41
N GLU A 178 -20.07 -31.03 25.46
CA GLU A 178 -19.82 -30.88 24.03
C GLU A 178 -20.33 -29.52 23.55
N TYR A 179 -19.47 -28.77 22.86
CA TYR A 179 -19.77 -27.45 22.31
C TYR A 179 -19.59 -27.49 20.80
N GLU A 180 -20.51 -26.87 20.07
CA GLU A 180 -20.40 -26.67 18.62
C GLU A 180 -20.42 -25.17 18.32
N ILE A 181 -19.35 -24.67 17.70
CA ILE A 181 -19.33 -23.30 17.20
C ILE A 181 -19.82 -23.31 15.75
N VAL A 182 -21.04 -22.82 15.54
CA VAL A 182 -21.69 -22.71 14.22
C VAL A 182 -21.74 -21.26 13.77
N GLN A 183 -21.29 -21.00 12.55
CA GLN A 183 -21.41 -19.67 11.93
C GLN A 183 -22.83 -19.51 11.36
N ARG A 184 -23.64 -18.60 11.93
CA ARG A 184 -24.95 -18.24 11.37
C ARG A 184 -24.78 -17.21 10.26
N LYS A 185 -25.37 -17.50 9.09
CA LYS A 185 -25.56 -16.50 8.02
C LYS A 185 -26.76 -15.64 8.40
N ASN A 186 -26.59 -14.31 8.41
CA ASN A 186 -27.70 -13.35 8.45
C ASN A 186 -28.15 -13.03 7.04
#